data_AF-A0A3E1K5B2-F1
#
_entry.id   AF-A0A3E1K5B2-F1
#
_cell.length_a   1.000
_cell.length_b   1.000
_cell.length_c   1.000
_cell.angle_alpha   90.00
_cell.angle_beta   90.00
_cell.angle_gamma   90.00
#
_symmetry.space_group_name_H-M   'P 1'
#
loop_
_entity.id
_entity.type
_entity.pdbx_description
1 polymer ?
#
loop_
_entity_poly.entity_id
_entity_poly.type
_entity_poly.pdbx_seq_one_letter_code
_entity_poly.pdbx_strand_id
1 'polypeptide(L)'
;MSYNLTPNTAFSSVLAPQAAGQGSTNTGHVDMTGFSSVTFVIVLEAVTAGGTVTLNVEQSDNASDWTALAGSVSTDDAGILALEVHRPMARYIRAVVNRADQDAETNGMIALRRLATDNPVEDSETTSAVLVSPEAA
;
A
#
# COMPACT_ATOMS: atom_id res chain seq x y z
N MET A 1 -14.24 6.87 19.70
CA MET A 1 -14.66 5.57 19.15
C MET A 1 -13.39 4.90 18.65
N SER A 2 -12.84 3.93 19.39
CA SER A 2 -11.65 3.18 18.95
C SER A 2 -12.11 2.04 18.04
N TYR A 3 -11.59 2.00 16.81
CA TYR A 3 -11.82 0.87 15.91
C TYR A 3 -10.65 -0.09 16.02
N ASN A 4 -10.94 -1.37 16.29
CA ASN A 4 -9.93 -2.41 16.30
C ASN A 4 -9.59 -2.77 14.85
N LEU A 5 -8.39 -2.39 14.39
CA LEU A 5 -7.90 -2.61 13.03
C LEU A 5 -7.20 -3.96 12.84
N THR A 6 -6.86 -4.65 13.93
CA THR A 6 -6.09 -5.90 13.91
C THR A 6 -6.90 -7.16 13.56
N PRO A 7 -8.22 -7.28 13.82
CA PRO A 7 -8.96 -8.47 13.41
C PRO A 7 -9.08 -8.55 11.88
N ASN A 8 -8.94 -9.77 11.34
CA ASN A 8 -9.12 -10.08 9.91
C ASN A 8 -8.32 -9.18 8.96
N THR A 9 -7.16 -8.69 9.43
CA THR A 9 -6.28 -7.79 8.68
C THR A 9 -4.86 -8.32 8.68
N ALA A 10 -4.28 -8.48 7.50
CA ALA A 10 -2.88 -8.78 7.32
C ALA A 10 -2.08 -7.52 6.98
N PHE A 11 -0.89 -7.39 7.56
CA PHE A 11 0.01 -6.26 7.37
C PHE A 11 1.27 -6.74 6.64
N SER A 12 1.66 -6.01 5.60
CA SER A 12 2.75 -6.38 4.71
C SER A 12 3.57 -5.13 4.37
N SER A 13 4.88 -5.17 4.51
CA SER A 13 5.76 -4.09 4.03
C SER A 13 6.02 -4.27 2.53
N VAL A 14 5.60 -3.31 1.70
CA VAL A 14 5.64 -3.45 0.24
C VAL A 14 6.64 -2.53 -0.44
N LEU A 15 7.18 -1.54 0.27
CA LEU A 15 8.24 -0.66 -0.22
C LEU A 15 9.19 -0.30 0.91
N ALA A 16 10.49 -0.50 0.68
CA ALA A 16 11.54 0.00 1.59
C ALA A 16 11.73 1.52 1.40
N PRO A 17 12.27 2.24 2.40
CA PRO A 17 12.56 3.66 2.26
C PRO A 17 13.39 3.96 1.01
N GLN A 18 13.10 5.08 0.36
CA GLN A 18 13.79 5.55 -0.84
C GLN A 18 14.27 6.98 -0.59
N ALA A 19 15.54 7.22 -0.90
CA ALA A 19 16.11 8.56 -0.88
C ALA A 19 15.41 9.49 -1.90
N ALA A 20 15.68 10.79 -1.74
CA ALA A 20 15.15 11.84 -2.58
C ALA A 20 15.44 11.53 -4.05
N GLY A 21 14.40 11.57 -4.86
CA GLY A 21 14.53 11.36 -6.29
C GLY A 21 13.21 11.44 -7.01
N GLN A 22 13.28 11.28 -8.33
CA GLN A 22 12.15 11.34 -9.26
C GLN A 22 11.86 9.97 -9.87
N GLY A 23 10.77 9.91 -10.64
CA GLY A 23 10.37 8.74 -11.39
C GLY A 23 9.38 7.84 -10.66
N SER A 24 8.93 6.81 -11.37
CA SER A 24 7.95 5.86 -10.88
C SER A 24 8.63 4.65 -10.25
N THR A 25 8.17 4.29 -9.06
CA THR A 25 8.64 3.12 -8.31
C THR A 25 7.46 2.16 -8.11
N ASN A 26 7.61 0.93 -8.58
CA ASN A 26 6.65 -0.14 -8.35
C ASN A 26 6.92 -0.78 -7.00
N THR A 27 5.88 -1.05 -6.22
CA THR A 27 6.01 -1.78 -4.95
C THR A 27 6.07 -3.28 -5.16
N GLY A 28 6.39 -4.01 -4.09
CA GLY A 28 5.99 -5.41 -3.97
C GLY A 28 4.47 -5.54 -4.14
N HIS A 29 4.03 -6.67 -4.66
CA HIS A 29 2.61 -6.96 -4.81
C HIS A 29 2.09 -7.75 -3.61
N VAL A 30 0.78 -7.76 -3.44
CA VAL A 30 0.09 -8.57 -2.43
C VAL A 30 -0.90 -9.51 -3.10
N ASP A 31 -1.06 -10.70 -2.53
CA ASP A 31 -2.12 -11.64 -2.90
C ASP A 31 -3.41 -11.30 -2.14
N MET A 32 -4.49 -11.09 -2.91
CA MET A 32 -5.82 -10.76 -2.42
C MET A 32 -6.72 -11.98 -2.22
N THR A 33 -6.21 -13.20 -2.47
CA THR A 33 -6.95 -14.43 -2.17
C THR A 33 -7.37 -14.43 -0.71
N GLY A 34 -8.68 -14.59 -0.46
CA GLY A 34 -9.23 -14.58 0.89
C GLY A 34 -9.48 -13.19 1.51
N PHE A 35 -9.08 -12.09 0.87
CA PHE A 35 -9.28 -10.71 1.33
C PHE A 35 -10.20 -9.91 0.40
N SER A 36 -10.94 -8.93 0.94
CA SER A 36 -11.88 -8.12 0.15
C SER A 36 -11.44 -6.67 -0.07
N SER A 37 -10.40 -6.22 0.61
CA SER A 37 -9.89 -4.85 0.50
C SER A 37 -8.39 -4.81 0.77
N VAL A 38 -7.69 -3.89 0.12
CA VAL A 38 -6.30 -3.54 0.46
C VAL A 38 -6.16 -2.04 0.57
N THR A 39 -5.44 -1.59 1.60
CA THR A 39 -5.02 -0.19 1.74
C THR A 39 -3.52 -0.09 1.65
N PHE A 40 -3.04 0.71 0.73
CA PHE A 40 -1.64 1.10 0.66
C PHE A 40 -1.46 2.41 1.42
N VAL A 41 -0.51 2.45 2.34
CA VAL A 41 -0.17 3.62 3.14
C VAL A 41 1.31 3.89 2.97
N ILE A 42 1.64 5.03 2.38
CA ILE A 42 3.01 5.51 2.22
C ILE A 42 3.23 6.74 3.09
N VAL A 43 4.43 6.80 3.67
CA VAL A 43 4.90 7.97 4.42
C VAL A 43 5.88 8.73 3.53
N LEU A 44 5.61 10.01 3.31
CA LEU A 44 6.44 10.97 2.57
C LEU A 44 7.14 11.87 3.60
N GLU A 45 8.47 11.94 3.54
CA GLU A 45 9.27 12.74 4.49
C GLU A 45 9.51 14.15 3.96
N ALA A 46 9.87 14.26 2.69
CA ALA A 46 10.14 15.53 2.03
C ALA A 46 9.63 15.49 0.59
N VAL A 47 8.97 16.57 0.19
CA VAL A 47 8.60 16.84 -1.20
C VAL A 47 9.20 18.19 -1.55
N THR A 48 10.07 18.22 -2.56
CA THR A 48 10.68 19.47 -3.03
C THR A 48 9.60 20.39 -3.59
N ALA A 49 9.69 21.69 -3.33
CA ALA A 49 8.68 22.67 -3.74
C ALA A 49 8.33 22.58 -5.23
N GLY A 50 7.03 22.48 -5.53
CA GLY A 50 6.54 22.26 -6.90
C GLY A 50 6.57 20.80 -7.34
N GLY A 51 6.96 19.87 -6.46
CA GLY A 51 6.85 18.43 -6.66
C GLY A 51 5.45 17.92 -6.40
N THR A 52 5.07 16.85 -7.09
CA THR A 52 3.84 16.11 -6.82
C THR A 52 4.16 14.62 -6.73
N VAL A 53 3.71 13.99 -5.65
CA VAL A 53 3.75 12.54 -5.47
C VAL A 53 2.36 11.99 -5.71
N THR A 54 2.24 11.05 -6.64
CA THR A 54 0.99 10.36 -6.95
C THR A 54 1.10 8.89 -6.61
N LEU A 55 0.12 8.37 -5.89
CA LEU A 55 -0.05 6.95 -5.62
C LEU A 55 -1.13 6.39 -6.55
N ASN A 56 -0.73 5.45 -7.40
CA ASN A 56 -1.59 4.68 -8.28
C ASN A 56 -1.64 3.22 -7.83
N VAL A 57 -2.61 2.47 -8.34
CA VAL A 57 -2.70 1.03 -8.12
C VAL A 57 -2.79 0.30 -9.45
N GLU A 58 -2.13 -0.86 -9.50
CA GLU A 58 -2.21 -1.78 -10.63
C GLU A 58 -2.62 -3.16 -10.13
N GLN A 59 -3.31 -3.89 -10.99
CA GLN A 59 -3.82 -5.23 -10.72
C GLN A 59 -3.35 -6.24 -11.77
N SER A 60 -3.20 -7.49 -11.36
CA SER A 60 -2.74 -8.60 -12.20
C SER A 60 -3.35 -9.92 -11.75
N ASP A 61 -3.68 -10.81 -12.70
CA ASP A 61 -4.12 -12.17 -12.39
C ASP A 61 -2.95 -13.15 -12.18
N ASN A 62 -1.75 -12.80 -12.65
CA ASN A 62 -0.58 -13.68 -12.70
C ASN A 62 0.72 -13.06 -12.13
N ALA A 63 0.61 -11.90 -11.47
CA ALA A 63 1.72 -11.10 -10.94
C ALA A 63 2.79 -10.67 -11.98
N SER A 64 2.47 -10.74 -13.28
CA SER A 64 3.40 -10.44 -14.38
C SER A 64 2.83 -9.38 -15.32
N ASP A 65 1.56 -9.51 -15.69
CA ASP A 65 0.86 -8.59 -16.58
C ASP A 65 0.04 -7.60 -15.74
N TRP A 66 0.51 -6.37 -15.65
CA TRP A 66 -0.06 -5.34 -14.77
C TRP A 66 -0.95 -4.37 -15.54
N THR A 67 -2.16 -4.15 -15.03
CA THR A 67 -3.10 -3.17 -15.57
C THR A 67 -3.42 -2.12 -14.52
N ALA A 68 -3.30 -0.84 -14.87
CA ALA A 68 -3.66 0.25 -13.99
C ALA A 68 -5.15 0.23 -13.65
N LEU A 69 -5.45 0.36 -12.36
CA LEU A 69 -6.79 0.60 -11.85
C LEU A 69 -7.08 2.10 -11.89
N ALA A 70 -8.32 2.48 -12.19
CA ALA A 70 -8.74 3.86 -12.10
C ALA A 70 -8.76 4.32 -10.63
N GLY A 71 -8.34 5.56 -10.39
CA GLY A 71 -8.27 6.14 -9.05
C GLY A 71 -6.82 6.30 -8.61
N SER A 72 -6.44 7.55 -8.41
CA SER A 72 -5.13 7.96 -7.91
C SER A 72 -5.33 8.98 -6.82
N VAL A 73 -4.38 9.05 -5.90
CA VAL A 73 -4.32 10.12 -4.91
C VAL A 73 -2.97 10.82 -5.03
N SER A 74 -2.96 12.14 -4.95
CA SER A 74 -1.74 12.94 -5.09
C SER A 74 -1.63 13.96 -3.98
N THR A 75 -0.39 14.30 -3.64
CA THR A 75 -0.05 15.37 -2.69
C THR A 75 1.22 16.07 -3.16
N ASP A 76 1.33 17.35 -2.84
CA ASP A 76 2.54 18.17 -3.02
C ASP A 76 3.27 18.41 -1.68
N ASP A 77 2.73 17.89 -0.57
CA ASP A 77 3.28 18.04 0.77
C ASP A 77 3.74 16.71 1.38
N ALA A 78 4.63 16.81 2.37
CA ALA A 78 5.04 15.69 3.21
C ALA A 78 3.87 15.19 4.09
N GLY A 79 3.95 13.94 4.53
CA GLY A 79 2.92 13.33 5.37
C GLY A 79 2.52 11.94 4.93
N ILE A 80 1.28 11.57 5.20
CA ILE A 80 0.76 10.23 4.92
C ILE A 80 -0.18 10.29 3.74
N LEU A 81 0.08 9.45 2.75
CA LEU A 81 -0.79 9.25 1.61
C LEU A 81 -1.33 7.82 1.67
N ALA A 82 -2.66 7.68 1.62
CA ALA A 82 -3.31 6.38 1.71
C ALA A 82 -4.33 6.22 0.59
N LEU A 83 -4.34 5.04 -0.03
CA LEU A 83 -5.30 4.68 -1.06
C LEU A 83 -5.82 3.27 -0.79
N GLU A 84 -7.15 3.15 -0.76
CA GLU A 84 -7.84 1.87 -0.57
C GLU A 84 -8.43 1.38 -1.89
N VAL A 85 -8.19 0.11 -2.20
CA VAL A 85 -8.91 -0.63 -3.22
C VAL A 85 -9.88 -1.57 -2.55
N HIS A 86 -11.16 -1.35 -2.82
CA HIS A 86 -12.24 -2.17 -2.30
C HIS A 86 -12.77 -3.11 -3.38
N ARG A 87 -12.83 -4.41 -3.06
CA ARG A 87 -13.21 -5.51 -3.97
C ARG A 87 -12.39 -5.55 -5.27
N PRO A 88 -11.07 -5.79 -5.17
CA PRO A 88 -10.23 -5.96 -6.37
C PRO A 88 -10.76 -7.10 -7.25
N MET A 89 -10.68 -6.92 -8.56
CA MET A 89 -11.16 -7.92 -9.53
C MET A 89 -10.08 -8.96 -9.88
N ALA A 90 -8.81 -8.61 -9.67
CA ALA A 90 -7.67 -9.49 -9.90
C ALA A 90 -7.09 -10.01 -8.57
N ARG A 91 -6.34 -11.12 -8.66
CA ARG A 91 -5.71 -11.76 -7.50
C ARG A 91 -4.57 -10.94 -6.90
N TYR A 92 -3.74 -10.32 -7.73
CA TYR A 92 -2.56 -9.60 -7.27
C TYR A 92 -2.72 -8.10 -7.46
N ILE A 93 -2.37 -7.35 -6.42
CA ILE A 93 -2.46 -5.89 -6.41
C ILE A 93 -1.11 -5.31 -6.00
N ARG A 94 -0.67 -4.24 -6.66
CA ARG A 94 0.50 -3.45 -6.25
C ARG A 94 0.22 -1.96 -6.33
N ALA A 95 0.96 -1.19 -5.57
CA ALA A 95 0.98 0.26 -5.71
C ALA A 95 2.10 0.70 -6.64
N VAL A 96 1.91 1.88 -7.25
CA VAL A 96 2.93 2.58 -8.02
C VAL A 96 3.03 3.99 -7.48
N VAL A 97 4.22 4.35 -6.99
CA VAL A 97 4.52 5.69 -6.49
C VAL A 97 5.16 6.46 -7.62
N ASN A 98 4.55 7.57 -8.05
CA ASN A 98 5.07 8.43 -9.09
C ASN A 98 5.54 9.76 -8.51
N ARG A 99 6.82 10.07 -8.66
CA ARG A 99 7.45 11.34 -8.23
C ARG A 99 7.78 12.14 -9.48
N ALA A 100 6.83 12.93 -9.96
CA ALA A 100 6.81 13.38 -11.36
C ALA A 100 7.75 14.58 -11.63
N ASP A 101 7.60 15.64 -10.85
CA ASP A 101 8.15 16.97 -11.22
C ASP A 101 9.38 17.37 -10.42
N GLN A 102 9.53 16.87 -9.19
CA GLN A 102 10.65 17.17 -8.31
C GLN A 102 10.97 15.98 -7.40
N ASP A 103 12.11 16.06 -6.73
CA ASP A 103 12.58 15.03 -5.82
C ASP A 103 11.64 14.89 -4.61
N ALA A 104 11.30 13.65 -4.29
CA ALA A 104 10.58 13.31 -3.07
C ALA A 104 11.20 12.08 -2.35
N GLU A 105 11.16 12.13 -1.03
CA GLU A 105 11.63 11.10 -0.12
C GLU A 105 10.47 10.27 0.42
N THR A 106 10.63 8.93 0.44
CA THR A 106 9.60 8.02 0.94
C THR A 106 10.16 7.19 2.09
N ASN A 107 9.47 7.14 3.23
CA ASN A 107 9.85 6.34 4.39
C ASN A 107 9.13 4.98 4.41
N GLY A 108 9.09 4.35 3.24
CA GLY A 108 8.48 3.06 3.03
C GLY A 108 6.96 3.08 2.89
N MET A 109 6.41 1.92 2.56
CA MET A 109 4.97 1.71 2.38
C MET A 109 4.55 0.38 2.98
N ILE A 110 3.39 0.40 3.63
CA ILE A 110 2.72 -0.79 4.12
C ILE A 110 1.41 -1.02 3.36
N ALA A 111 1.07 -2.29 3.16
CA ALA A 111 -0.20 -2.75 2.67
C ALA A 111 -0.98 -3.41 3.81
N LEU A 112 -2.25 -3.02 3.97
CA LEU A 112 -3.20 -3.59 4.90
C LEU A 112 -4.27 -4.33 4.11
N ARG A 113 -4.21 -5.67 4.07
CA ARG A 113 -5.26 -6.49 3.46
C ARG A 113 -6.32 -6.78 4.50
N ARG A 114 -7.56 -6.38 4.22
CA ARG A 114 -8.68 -6.38 5.18
C ARG A 114 -9.80 -7.30 4.74
N LEU A 115 -10.64 -7.65 5.73
CA LEU A 115 -11.83 -8.48 5.57
C LEU A 115 -11.48 -9.88 5.06
N ALA A 116 -10.53 -10.53 5.75
CA ALA A 116 -10.27 -11.94 5.56
C ALA A 116 -11.57 -12.75 5.76
N THR A 117 -11.94 -13.59 4.79
CA THR A 117 -13.16 -14.41 4.84
C THR A 117 -12.96 -15.67 5.66
N ASP A 118 -11.75 -16.25 5.58
CA ASP A 118 -11.30 -17.43 6.33
C ASP A 118 -9.93 -17.13 6.95
N ASN A 119 -9.67 -17.59 8.17
CA ASN A 119 -8.40 -17.33 8.87
C ASN A 119 -7.82 -18.68 9.38
N PRO A 120 -6.55 -19.04 9.13
CA PRO A 120 -5.50 -18.25 8.45
C PRO A 120 -5.63 -18.23 6.93
N VAL A 121 -5.33 -17.08 6.32
CA VAL A 121 -5.07 -16.97 4.88
C VAL A 121 -3.57 -17.18 4.67
N GLU A 122 -3.19 -18.17 3.87
CA GLU A 122 -1.79 -18.39 3.48
C GLU A 122 -1.29 -17.20 2.64
N ASP A 123 -0.18 -16.58 3.06
CA ASP A 123 0.41 -15.44 2.36
C ASP A 123 1.62 -15.85 1.52
N SER A 124 1.70 -15.32 0.30
CA SER A 124 2.81 -15.53 -0.62
C SER A 124 3.60 -14.23 -0.71
N GLU A 125 4.77 -14.24 -0.07
CA GLU A 125 5.86 -13.26 -0.19
C GLU A 125 5.68 -11.84 0.39
N THR A 126 5.45 -11.70 1.70
CA THR A 126 5.85 -10.46 2.41
C THR A 126 6.27 -10.71 3.87
N THR A 127 7.20 -9.87 4.39
CA THR A 127 7.72 -9.95 5.76
C THR A 127 6.61 -9.85 6.81
N SER A 128 6.55 -10.81 7.73
CA SER A 128 5.54 -10.93 8.80
C SER A 128 5.55 -9.75 9.77
N ALA A 129 4.37 -9.23 10.10
CA ALA A 129 4.18 -8.23 11.16
C ALA A 129 4.00 -8.88 12.55
N VAL A 130 4.47 -8.23 13.61
CA VAL A 130 4.19 -8.61 15.01
C VAL A 130 2.99 -7.80 15.49
N LEU A 131 1.89 -8.48 15.83
CA LEU A 131 0.62 -7.85 16.18
C LEU A 131 0.24 -8.16 17.62
N VAL A 132 -0.13 -7.14 18.39
CA VAL A 132 -0.72 -7.25 19.72
C VAL A 132 -1.88 -6.27 19.84
N SER A 133 -2.97 -6.68 20.47
CA SER A 133 -4.14 -5.83 20.74
C SER A 133 -4.38 -5.78 22.25
N PRO A 134 -3.71 -4.85 22.97
CA PRO A 134 -3.95 -4.70 24.40
C PRO A 134 -5.36 -4.14 24.65
N GLU A 135 -6.05 -4.65 25.65
CA GLU A 135 -7.29 -4.04 26.13
C GLU A 135 -6.96 -2.78 26.95
N ALA A 136 -7.66 -1.68 26.68
CA ALA A 136 -7.60 -0.50 27.53
C ALA A 136 -8.39 -0.78 28.81
N ALA A 137 -7.72 -0.72 29.96
CA ALA A 137 -8.34 -0.86 31.29
C ALA A 137 -9.28 0.31 31.60
#